data_AF-A0A095B764-F1
#
_entry.id   AF-A0A095B764-F1
#
_cell.length_a   1.000
_cell.length_b   1.000
_cell.length_c   1.000
_cell.angle_alpha   90.00
_cell.angle_beta   90.00
_cell.angle_gamma   90.00
#
_symmetry.space_group_name_H-M   'P 1'
#
loop_
_entity.id
_entity.type
_entity.pdbx_description
1 polymer ?
#
loop_
_entity_poly.entity_id
_entity_poly.type
_entity_poly.pdbx_seq_one_letter_code
_entity_poly.pdbx_strand_id
1 'polypeptide(L)' 'MMRNLVPAAAALLGLLVTGCSRTDNEPGPGGVTVSEAKALDDAAEMLESRDSGPPAGAPAKDAAE' A
#
# COMPACT_ATOMS: atom_id res chain seq x y z
N MET A 1 -24.33 35.45 24.17
CA MET A 1 -23.29 35.31 23.12
C MET A 1 -22.39 34.07 23.26
N MET A 2 -22.12 33.56 24.47
CA MET A 2 -21.08 32.52 24.69
C MET A 2 -21.49 31.07 24.32
N ARG A 3 -22.79 30.81 24.16
CA ARG A 3 -23.35 29.46 23.89
C ARG A 3 -23.14 28.96 22.45
N ASN A 4 -22.81 29.85 21.52
CA ASN A 4 -22.61 29.51 20.10
C ASN A 4 -21.12 29.27 19.76
N LEU A 5 -20.20 29.45 20.71
CA LEU A 5 -18.77 29.17 20.52
C LEU A 5 -18.45 27.67 20.57
N VAL A 6 -19.27 26.88 21.24
CA VAL A 6 -19.11 25.43 21.39
C VAL A 6 -19.16 24.67 20.05
N PRO A 7 -20.15 24.87 19.15
CA PRO A 7 -20.18 24.17 17.87
C PRO A 7 -19.07 24.62 16.91
N ALA A 8 -18.67 25.89 16.95
CA ALA A 8 -17.59 26.42 16.11
C ALA A 8 -16.23 25.81 16.48
N ALA A 9 -15.96 25.64 17.79
CA ALA A 9 -14.77 24.97 18.27
C ALA A 9 -14.75 23.48 17.91
N ALA A 10 -15.89 22.79 17.98
CA ALA A 10 -16.01 21.38 17.59
C ALA A 10 -15.77 21.16 16.09
N ALA A 11 -16.26 22.07 15.23
CA ALA A 11 -16.04 22.01 13.79
C ALA A 11 -14.55 22.21 13.42
N LEU A 12 -13.85 23.14 14.08
CA LEU A 12 -12.41 23.32 13.91
C LEU A 12 -11.60 22.09 14.34
N LEU A 13 -12.02 21.43 15.43
CA LEU A 13 -11.34 20.23 15.94
C LEU A 13 -11.53 19.01 15.00
N GLY A 14 -12.68 18.91 14.33
CA GLY A 14 -12.93 17.86 13.34
C GLY A 14 -12.02 17.94 12.10
N LEU A 15 -11.71 19.17 11.64
CA LEU A 15 -10.79 19.39 10.50
C LEU A 15 -9.34 19.02 10.80
N LEU A 16 -8.93 19.03 12.07
CA LEU A 16 -7.58 18.61 12.49
C LEU A 16 -7.40 17.08 12.45
N VAL A 17 -8.51 16.32 12.54
CA VAL A 17 -8.50 14.85 12.49
C VAL A 17 -8.52 14.30 11.06
N THR A 18 -8.91 15.09 10.06
CA THR A 18 -8.88 14.65 8.65
C THR A 18 -7.46 14.61 8.06
N GLY A 19 -6.43 15.02 8.84
CA GLY A 19 -5.02 14.92 8.48
C GLY A 19 -4.38 13.55 8.74
N CYS A 20 -5.06 12.63 9.44
CA CYS A 20 -4.66 11.21 9.47
C CYS A 20 -5.01 10.47 8.17
N SER A 21 -5.35 11.21 7.11
CA SER A 21 -5.57 10.65 5.79
C SER A 21 -4.24 10.42 5.09
N ARG A 22 -4.00 9.16 4.75
CA ARG A 22 -2.90 8.62 3.96
C ARG A 22 -2.65 9.50 2.72
N THR A 23 -1.66 10.38 2.78
CA THR A 23 -1.10 10.96 1.55
C THR A 23 -0.28 9.84 0.89
N ASP A 24 -0.28 9.75 -0.45
CA ASP A 24 0.41 8.66 -1.16
C ASP A 24 1.94 8.65 -0.95
N ASN A 25 2.50 9.72 -0.37
CA ASN A 25 3.92 9.90 -0.08
C ASN A 25 4.29 9.69 1.40
N GLU A 26 3.31 9.51 2.30
CA GLU A 26 3.64 9.19 3.70
C GLU A 26 3.99 7.70 3.82
N PRO A 27 5.12 7.35 4.48
CA PRO A 27 5.50 5.96 4.69
C PRO A 27 4.42 5.18 5.47
N GLY A 28 3.91 4.11 4.87
CA GLY A 28 2.97 3.19 5.50
C GLY A 28 3.65 2.18 6.42
N PRO A 29 2.89 1.22 6.97
CA PRO A 29 3.44 0.09 7.71
C PRO A 29 4.46 -0.65 6.84
N GLY A 30 5.69 -0.84 7.34
CA GLY A 30 6.82 -1.36 6.55
C GLY A 30 7.74 -0.29 5.96
N GLY A 31 7.46 1.00 6.19
CA GLY A 31 8.33 2.11 5.78
C GLY A 31 8.26 2.46 4.29
N VAL A 32 7.34 1.85 3.55
CA VAL A 32 7.11 2.10 2.12
C VAL A 32 5.85 2.93 1.90
N THR A 33 5.91 3.82 0.93
CA THR A 33 4.78 4.62 0.45
C THR A 33 3.80 3.75 -0.34
N VAL A 34 2.59 4.27 -0.58
CA VAL A 34 1.59 3.56 -1.41
C VAL A 34 2.10 3.40 -2.84
N SER A 35 2.78 4.42 -3.35
CA SER A 35 3.37 4.42 -4.69
C SER A 35 4.46 3.36 -4.84
N GLU A 36 5.32 3.21 -3.83
CA GLU A 36 6.35 2.17 -3.80
C GLU A 36 5.76 0.77 -3.71
N ALA A 37 4.75 0.56 -2.85
CA ALA A 37 4.07 -0.73 -2.75
C ALA A 37 3.44 -1.14 -4.08
N LYS A 38 2.79 -0.20 -4.78
CA LYS A 38 2.22 -0.46 -6.10
C LYS A 38 3.28 -0.82 -7.15
N ALA A 39 4.43 -0.14 -7.15
CA ALA A 39 5.52 -0.47 -8.07
C ALA A 39 6.09 -1.88 -7.81
N LEU A 40 6.13 -2.31 -6.54
CA LEU A 40 6.52 -3.67 -6.16
C LEU A 40 5.51 -4.72 -6.64
N ASP A 41 4.21 -4.46 -6.49
CA ASP A 41 3.14 -5.34 -6.96
C ASP A 41 3.17 -5.49 -8.49
N ASP A 42 3.30 -4.38 -9.21
CA ASP A 42 3.39 -4.38 -10.67
C ASP A 42 4.63 -5.20 -11.14
N ALA A 43 5.76 -5.11 -10.41
CA ALA A 43 6.95 -5.90 -10.70
C ALA A 43 6.75 -7.41 -10.44
N ALA A 44 6.00 -7.78 -9.39
CA ALA A 44 5.66 -9.16 -9.10
C ALA A 44 4.74 -9.75 -10.19
N GLU A 45 3.76 -8.97 -10.67
CA GLU A 45 2.87 -9.37 -11.77
C GLU A 45 3.65 -9.65 -13.06
N MET A 46 4.69 -8.86 -13.35
CA MET A 46 5.57 -9.09 -14.50
C MET A 46 6.37 -10.40 -14.40
N LEU A 47 6.70 -10.87 -13.19
CA LEU A 47 7.37 -12.15 -12.97
C LEU A 47 6.40 -13.31 -13.13
N GLU A 48 5.22 -13.22 -12.51
CA GLU A 48 4.15 -14.24 -12.63
C GLU A 48 3.73 -14.42 -14.10
N SER A 49 3.61 -13.32 -14.84
CA SER A 49 3.29 -13.35 -16.28
C SER A 49 4.37 -14.05 -17.12
N ARG A 50 5.62 -14.11 -16.63
CA ARG A 50 6.73 -14.82 -17.29
C ARG A 50 6.81 -16.28 -16.87
N ASP A 51 6.47 -16.58 -15.62
CA ASP A 51 6.50 -17.92 -15.02
C ASP A 51 5.28 -18.79 -15.43
N SER A 52 5.03 -18.90 -16.73
CA SER A 52 4.15 -19.95 -17.27
C SER A 52 4.78 -21.36 -17.25
N GLY A 53 6.00 -21.48 -16.70
CA GLY A 53 6.77 -22.71 -16.59
C GLY A 53 6.72 -23.32 -15.20
N PRO A 54 7.17 -24.58 -15.01
CA PRO A 54 7.17 -25.22 -13.71
C PRO A 54 7.95 -24.37 -12.69
N PRO A 55 7.48 -24.29 -11.43
CA PRO A 55 8.05 -23.39 -10.42
C PRO A 55 9.56 -23.59 -10.32
N ALA A 56 10.31 -22.48 -10.28
CA ALA A 56 11.76 -22.49 -10.14
C ALA A 56 12.16 -23.26 -8.86
N GLY A 57 12.45 -24.55 -9.01
CA GLY A 57 12.67 -25.48 -7.90
C GLY A 57 12.07 -26.88 -8.08
N ALA A 58 11.24 -27.12 -9.10
CA ALA A 58 10.84 -28.48 -9.45
C ALA A 58 12.08 -29.26 -9.93
N PRO A 59 12.42 -30.42 -9.32
CA PRO A 59 13.54 -31.21 -9.80
C PRO A 59 13.22 -31.66 -11.23
N ALA A 60 14.08 -31.30 -12.18
CA ALA A 60 14.00 -31.75 -13.56
C ALA A 60 14.12 -33.28 -13.59
N LYS A 61 12.97 -33.97 -13.57
CA LYS A 61 12.89 -35.36 -13.99
C LYS A 61 13.09 -35.37 -15.49
N ASP A 62 14.34 -35.53 -15.89
CA ASP A 62 14.79 -36.31 -17.05
C ASP A 62 16.20 -35.83 -17.44
N ALA A 63 17.17 -36.27 -16.65
CA ALA A 63 18.51 -36.54 -17.12
C ALA A 63 18.61 -38.06 -17.33
N ALA A 64 17.95 -38.55 -18.38
CA ALA A 64 18.10 -39.90 -18.88
C ALA A 64 17.67 -39.94 -20.35
N GLU A 65 18.57 -39.54 -21.25
CA GLU A 65 19.06 -40.37 -22.37
C GLU A 65 20.31 -39.74 -23.00
#